data_AF-A0A8H4S0J8-F1
#
_entry.id   AF-A0A8H4S0J8-F1
#
_cell.length_a   1.000
_cell.length_b   1.000
_cell.length_c   1.000
_cell.angle_alpha   90.00
_cell.angle_beta   90.00
_cell.angle_gamma   90.00
#
_symmetry.space_group_name_H-M   'P 1'
#
loop_
_entity.id
_entity.type
_entity.pdbx_description
1 polymer ?
#
loop_
_entity_poly.entity_id
_entity_poly.type
_entity_poly.pdbx_seq_one_letter_code
_entity_poly.pdbx_strand_id
1 'polypeptide(L)'
;MPLVLPLAFIDLENELQELIHLEAAMQLYNQTVGFRNLAMMATGAIPISDIISTKTMLDLHLESWAQARQKEDYLERSILVRLRQLPEGIRYLFVTAHRSALNDLGL
;
A
#
# COMPACT_ATOMS: atom_id res chain seq x y z
N MET A 1 35.28 4.96 -8.68
CA MET A 1 34.20 4.48 -7.81
C MET A 1 32.88 4.67 -8.54
N PRO A 2 32.02 3.67 -8.72
CA PRO A 2 30.76 3.90 -9.42
C PRO A 2 29.75 4.55 -8.46
N LEU A 3 29.08 5.59 -8.97
CA LEU A 3 28.02 6.39 -8.33
C LEU A 3 26.69 5.58 -8.22
N VAL A 4 26.68 4.45 -7.52
CA VAL A 4 25.46 3.60 -7.40
C VAL A 4 24.55 4.05 -6.26
N LEU A 5 25.11 4.74 -5.27
CA LEU A 5 24.39 5.23 -4.09
C LEU A 5 23.20 6.16 -4.35
N PRO A 6 23.25 7.09 -5.33
CA PRO A 6 22.12 7.98 -5.61
C PRO A 6 20.88 7.20 -6.11
N LEU A 7 21.07 6.21 -6.97
CA LEU A 7 19.97 5.42 -7.54
C LEU A 7 19.29 4.55 -6.48
N ALA A 8 20.06 3.84 -5.66
CA ALA A 8 19.50 3.01 -4.60
C ALA A 8 18.72 3.82 -3.55
N PHE A 9 19.17 5.05 -3.26
CA PHE A 9 18.47 5.97 -2.37
C PHE A 9 17.17 6.49 -2.99
N ILE A 10 17.20 6.89 -4.27
CA ILE A 10 16.01 7.36 -5.00
C ILE A 10 14.96 6.24 -5.12
N ASP A 11 15.38 5.02 -5.44
CA ASP A 11 14.48 3.87 -5.50
C ASP A 11 13.81 3.62 -4.15
N LEU A 12 14.58 3.68 -3.06
CA LEU A 12 14.07 3.49 -1.71
C LEU A 12 13.08 4.59 -1.31
N GLU A 13 13.37 5.84 -1.69
CA GLU A 13 12.47 6.98 -1.49
C GLU A 13 11.15 6.77 -2.23
N ASN A 14 11.22 6.37 -3.50
CA ASN A 14 10.04 6.11 -4.33
C ASN A 14 9.19 4.95 -3.76
N GLU A 15 9.83 3.85 -3.36
CA GLU A 15 9.15 2.70 -2.75
C GLU A 15 8.46 3.10 -1.44
N LEU A 16 9.11 3.90 -0.60
CA LEU A 16 8.52 4.39 0.65
C LEU A 16 7.32 5.31 0.37
N GLN A 17 7.45 6.25 -0.56
CA GLN A 17 6.36 7.15 -0.91
C GLN A 17 5.18 6.39 -1.52
N GLU A 18 5.45 5.38 -2.34
CA GLU A 18 4.43 4.51 -2.91
C GLU A 18 3.68 3.73 -1.83
N LEU A 19 4.39 3.21 -0.82
CA LEU A 19 3.78 2.51 0.32
C LEU A 19 2.88 3.45 1.14
N ILE A 20 3.34 4.67 1.44
CA ILE A 20 2.54 5.69 2.15
C ILE A 20 1.24 5.98 1.39
N HIS A 21 1.32 6.18 0.07
CA HIS A 21 0.14 6.46 -0.74
C HIS A 21 -0.79 5.26 -0.85
N LEU A 22 -0.25 4.05 -0.95
CA LEU A 22 -1.03 2.82 -0.99
C LEU A 22 -1.81 2.60 0.31
N GLU A 23 -1.17 2.75 1.47
CA GLU A 23 -1.84 2.64 2.76
C GLU A 23 -2.96 3.69 2.91
N ALA A 24 -2.67 4.96 2.57
CA ALA A 24 -3.66 6.03 2.63
C ALA A 24 -4.87 5.74 1.72
N ALA A 25 -4.62 5.25 0.50
CA ALA A 25 -5.67 4.86 -0.44
C ALA A 25 -6.49 3.68 0.09
N MET A 26 -5.84 2.68 0.70
CA MET A 26 -6.49 1.53 1.30
C MET A 26 -7.36 1.90 2.51
N GLN A 27 -6.87 2.81 3.37
CA GLN A 27 -7.64 3.34 4.49
C GLN A 27 -8.87 4.11 3.99
N LEU A 28 -8.69 5.01 3.01
CA LEU A 28 -9.80 5.77 2.43
C LEU A 28 -10.81 4.86 1.75
N TYR A 29 -10.36 3.82 1.06
CA TYR A 29 -11.20 2.81 0.44
C TYR A 29 -12.04 2.05 1.49
N ASN A 30 -11.44 1.63 2.61
CA ASN A 30 -12.14 0.99 3.72
C ASN A 30 -13.24 1.89 4.31
N GLN A 31 -12.94 3.19 4.45
CA GLN A 31 -13.88 4.17 5.00
C GLN A 31 -15.05 4.50 4.05
N THR A 32 -14.85 4.42 2.72
CA THR A 32 -15.80 4.92 1.73
C THR A 32 -16.58 3.82 1.01
N VAL A 33 -15.89 2.84 0.43
CA VAL A 33 -16.45 1.84 -0.49
C VAL A 33 -16.63 0.50 0.23
N GLY A 34 -15.64 0.08 1.01
CA GLY A 34 -15.64 -1.21 1.72
C GLY A 34 -16.83 -1.35 2.67
N PHE A 35 -17.05 -0.37 3.54
CA PHE A 35 -18.15 -0.41 4.52
C PHE A 35 -19.55 -0.28 3.88
N ARG A 36 -19.68 0.60 2.88
CA ARG A 36 -20.98 0.89 2.25
C ARG A 36 -21.49 -0.28 1.42
N ASN A 37 -20.61 -0.94 0.66
CA ASN A 37 -20.98 -2.11 -0.13
C ASN A 37 -21.30 -3.33 0.74
N LEU A 38 -20.53 -3.59 1.80
CA LEU A 38 -20.83 -4.64 2.78
C LEU A 38 -22.16 -4.38 3.50
N ALA A 39 -22.43 -3.14 3.90
CA ALA A 39 -23.68 -2.77 4.57
C ALA A 39 -24.90 -2.92 3.64
N MET A 40 -24.78 -2.57 2.37
CA MET A 40 -25.86 -2.72 1.39
C MET A 40 -26.13 -4.21 1.06
N MET A 41 -25.09 -5.05 1.01
CA MET A 41 -25.26 -6.51 0.85
C MET A 41 -25.92 -7.14 2.08
N ALA A 42 -25.49 -6.77 3.29
CA ALA A 42 -26.02 -7.31 4.54
C ALA A 42 -27.49 -6.94 4.78
N THR A 43 -27.96 -5.82 4.22
CA THR A 43 -29.33 -5.31 4.41
C THR A 43 -30.31 -5.75 3.32
N GLY A 44 -29.86 -6.49 2.29
CA GLY A 44 -30.72 -7.00 1.23
C GLY A 44 -31.39 -5.92 0.38
N ALA A 45 -30.92 -4.67 0.46
CA ALA A 45 -31.51 -3.50 -0.19
C ALA A 45 -31.11 -3.34 -1.67
N ILE A 46 -30.58 -4.40 -2.30
CA ILE A 46 -30.04 -4.37 -3.66
C ILE A 46 -31.12 -4.80 -4.65
N PRO A 47 -31.54 -3.96 -5.62
CA PRO A 47 -32.49 -4.33 -6.67
C PRO A 47 -31.99 -5.51 -7.51
N ILE A 48 -32.89 -6.41 -7.94
CA ILE A 48 -32.55 -7.68 -8.61
C ILE A 48 -31.78 -7.47 -9.94
N SER A 49 -32.02 -6.36 -10.66
CA SER A 49 -31.28 -5.98 -11.87
C SER A 49 -29.83 -5.58 -11.59
N ASP A 50 -29.53 -5.17 -10.35
CA ASP A 50 -28.19 -4.79 -9.92
C ASP A 50 -27.39 -5.98 -9.43
N ILE A 51 -27.97 -7.16 -9.19
CA ILE A 51 -27.25 -8.29 -8.55
C ILE A 51 -26.05 -8.78 -9.39
N ILE A 52 -26.18 -8.87 -10.73
CA ILE A 52 -25.07 -9.26 -11.61
C ILE A 52 -24.00 -8.17 -11.66
N SER A 53 -24.42 -6.90 -11.75
CA SER A 53 -23.55 -5.71 -11.67
C SER A 53 -22.83 -5.63 -10.33
N THR A 54 -23.51 -6.00 -9.25
CA THR A 54 -23.03 -6.00 -7.86
C THR A 54 -22.05 -7.14 -7.64
N LYS A 55 -22.29 -8.34 -8.20
CA LYS A 55 -21.34 -9.44 -8.11
C LYS A 55 -20.06 -9.13 -8.88
N THR A 56 -20.15 -8.62 -10.11
CA THR A 56 -18.96 -8.22 -10.87
C THR A 56 -18.22 -7.06 -10.18
N MET A 57 -18.93 -6.07 -9.64
CA MET A 57 -18.29 -5.02 -8.82
C MET A 57 -17.65 -5.58 -7.57
N LEU A 58 -18.30 -6.51 -6.86
CA LEU A 58 -17.73 -7.16 -5.68
C LEU A 58 -16.47 -7.95 -6.03
N ASP A 59 -16.50 -8.73 -7.10
CA ASP A 59 -15.35 -9.51 -7.56
C ASP A 59 -14.18 -8.56 -7.92
N LEU A 60 -14.46 -7.46 -8.63
CA LEU A 60 -13.47 -6.40 -8.92
C LEU A 60 -12.93 -5.73 -7.65
N HIS A 61 -13.79 -5.50 -6.66
CA HIS A 61 -13.41 -4.93 -5.36
C HIS A 61 -12.48 -5.88 -4.60
N LEU A 62 -12.82 -7.16 -4.54
CA LEU A 62 -12.01 -8.18 -3.88
C LEU A 62 -10.66 -8.36 -4.59
N GLU A 63 -10.67 -8.38 -5.92
CA GLU A 63 -9.44 -8.48 -6.71
C GLU A 63 -8.54 -7.25 -6.52
N SER A 64 -9.10 -6.05 -6.64
CA SER A 64 -8.35 -4.79 -6.43
C SER A 64 -7.76 -4.71 -5.03
N TRP A 65 -8.52 -5.15 -4.01
CA TRP A 65 -8.04 -5.20 -2.64
C TRP A 65 -6.93 -6.24 -2.43
N ALA A 66 -7.06 -7.42 -3.04
CA ALA A 66 -6.02 -8.45 -3.00
C ALA A 66 -4.73 -7.97 -3.67
N GLN A 67 -4.84 -7.30 -4.82
CA GLN A 67 -3.69 -6.71 -5.52
C GLN A 67 -3.02 -5.60 -4.69
N ALA A 68 -3.82 -4.75 -4.03
CA ALA A 68 -3.29 -3.71 -3.15
C ALA A 68 -2.50 -4.31 -1.97
N ARG A 69 -3.06 -5.32 -1.29
CA ARG A 69 -2.37 -6.05 -0.20
C ARG A 69 -1.10 -6.74 -0.67
N GLN A 70 -1.12 -7.38 -1.84
CA GLN A 70 0.07 -8.02 -2.39
C GLN A 70 1.17 -6.99 -2.69
N LYS A 71 0.80 -5.79 -3.13
CA LYS A 71 1.74 -4.71 -3.42
C LYS A 71 2.32 -4.09 -2.15
N GLU A 72 1.50 -3.91 -1.12
CA GLU A 72 1.91 -3.47 0.22
C GLU A 72 2.98 -4.43 0.78
N ASP A 73 2.68 -5.73 0.83
CA ASP A 73 3.62 -6.78 1.27
C ASP A 73 4.94 -6.77 0.48
N TYR A 74 4.86 -6.51 -0.83
CA TYR A 74 6.04 -6.44 -1.69
C TYR A 74 6.91 -5.21 -1.36
N LEU A 75 6.30 -4.03 -1.20
CA LEU A 75 7.00 -2.79 -0.92
C LEU A 75 7.67 -2.84 0.46
N GLU A 76 6.98 -3.31 1.50
CA GLU A 76 7.56 -3.48 2.84
C GLU A 76 8.82 -4.36 2.79
N ARG A 77 8.72 -5.51 2.13
CA ARG A 77 9.86 -6.43 1.99
C ARG A 77 11.00 -5.80 1.19
N SER A 78 10.68 -5.11 0.10
CA SER A 78 11.68 -4.44 -0.75
C SER A 78 12.44 -3.37 0.04
N ILE A 79 11.72 -2.50 0.75
CA ILE A 79 12.26 -1.43 1.59
C ILE A 79 13.20 -2.02 2.65
N LEU A 80 12.74 -3.04 3.39
CA LEU A 80 13.55 -3.68 4.44
C LEU A 80 14.82 -4.34 3.87
N VAL A 81 14.73 -4.96 2.69
CA VAL A 81 15.89 -5.58 2.02
C VAL A 81 16.87 -4.51 1.56
N ARG A 82 16.39 -3.45 0.89
CA ARG A 82 17.24 -2.35 0.40
C ARG A 82 17.91 -1.59 1.55
N LEU A 83 17.19 -1.32 2.63
CA LEU A 83 17.75 -0.71 3.85
C LEU A 83 18.94 -1.51 4.38
N ARG A 84 18.86 -2.85 4.38
CA ARG A 84 19.98 -3.72 4.82
C ARG A 84 21.18 -3.68 3.88
N GLN A 85 20.98 -3.38 2.60
CA GLN A 85 22.05 -3.31 1.60
C GLN A 85 22.76 -1.95 1.57
N LEU A 86 22.14 -0.90 2.12
CA LEU A 86 22.74 0.43 2.17
C LEU A 86 23.91 0.50 3.17
N PRO A 87 24.97 1.29 2.85
CA PRO A 87 26.01 1.61 3.82
C PRO A 87 25.42 2.28 5.06
N GLU A 88 26.00 1.97 6.21
CA GLU A 88 25.44 2.35 7.52
C GLU A 88 25.14 3.84 7.66
N GLY A 89 26.05 4.72 7.22
CA GLY A 89 25.84 6.17 7.29
C GLY A 89 24.64 6.64 6.45
N ILE A 90 24.42 6.03 5.28
CA ILE A 90 23.32 6.41 4.38
C ILE A 90 22.00 5.82 4.88
N ARG A 91 22.03 4.58 5.37
CA ARG A 91 20.90 3.97 6.06
C ARG A 91 20.47 4.82 7.26
N TYR A 92 21.43 5.27 8.07
CA TYR A 92 21.17 6.12 9.23
C TYR A 92 20.53 7.45 8.81
N LEU A 93 21.04 8.10 7.76
CA LEU A 93 20.46 9.33 7.22
C LEU A 93 19.02 9.11 6.74
N PHE A 94 18.77 8.04 5.97
CA PHE A 94 17.43 7.71 5.49
C PHE A 94 16.46 7.44 6.65
N VAL A 95 16.80 6.54 7.57
CA VAL A 95 15.95 6.20 8.71
C VAL A 95 15.68 7.42 9.59
N THR A 96 16.66 8.30 9.76
CA THR A 96 16.47 9.53 10.53
C THR A 96 15.54 10.51 9.82
N ALA A 97 15.70 10.70 8.51
CA ALA A 97 14.86 11.60 7.71
C ALA A 97 13.41 11.13 7.64
N HIS A 98 13.16 9.81 7.56
CA HIS A 98 11.84 9.23 7.35
C HIS A 98 11.27 8.54 8.60
N ARG A 99 11.82 8.83 9.80
CA ARG A 99 11.49 8.14 11.04
C ARG A 99 9.99 8.09 11.34
N SER A 100 9.29 9.20 11.13
CA SER A 100 7.83 9.25 11.38
C SER A 100 7.10 8.27 10.48
N ALA A 101 7.34 8.35 9.17
CA ALA A 101 6.69 7.49 8.19
C ALA A 101 7.00 6.00 8.42
N LEU A 102 8.27 5.67 8.70
CA LEU A 102 8.65 4.29 9.00
C LEU A 102 7.95 3.76 10.26
N ASN A 103 7.86 4.58 11.32
CA ASN A 103 7.13 4.18 12.53
C ASN A 103 5.63 3.99 12.27
N ASP A 104 5.01 4.88 11.48
CA ASP A 104 3.58 4.80 11.15
C ASP A 104 3.28 3.53 10.34
N LEU A 105 4.21 3.11 9.48
CA LEU A 105 4.16 1.89 8.67
C LEU A 105 4.65 0.63 9.40
N GLY A 106 5.16 0.73 10.63
CA GLY A 106 5.70 -0.41 11.38
C GLY A 106 7.00 -1.01 10.83
N LEU A 107 7.79 -0.22 10.09
CA LEU A 107 9.05 -0.62 9.44
C LEU A 107 10.32 -0.31 10.25
#